data_AF-A0A7S2QYP1-F1
#
_entry.id   AF-A0A7S2QYP1-F1
#
_cell.length_a   1.000
_cell.length_b   1.000
_cell.length_c   1.000
_cell.angle_alpha   90.00
_cell.angle_beta   90.00
_cell.angle_gamma   90.00
#
_symmetry.space_group_name_H-M   'P 1'
#
loop_
_entity.id
_entity.type
_entity.pdbx_description
1 polymer ?
#
loop_
_entity_poly.entity_id
_entity_poly.type
_entity_poly.pdbx_seq_one_letter_code
_entity_poly.pdbx_strand_id
1 'polypeptide(L)'
;LENSLRVMARERENTEWQDSVGLNALLLTYYVGNANAFSAQEVGERLVRTGCLRAMVNLFIATRTLPFAEAIRRALLLACFSSDAVYNFVSQVPTALDALTAAEFAEDGMLAGHGAIWPAALRQDDADTTMSRYFDYFAEHMDDEHAVMALQNTLPLLRACARASRAGGRPLYVEGGPVTRALQRVYAKTTEAVLSTTRVRNELRNATLPQVDDDDEDKKKNVERPVAPDVEKRRECIVDISRTLKVLISPSDDAVAGRKAD
;
A
#
# COMPACT_ATOMS: atom_id res chain seq x y z
N LEU A 1 5.03 30.83 -1.16
CA LEU A 1 4.76 29.64 -2.00
C LEU A 1 5.82 29.49 -3.09
N GLU A 2 6.03 30.49 -3.95
CA GLU A 2 7.08 30.43 -5.00
C GLU A 2 8.50 30.19 -4.47
N ASN A 3 8.89 30.84 -3.36
CA ASN A 3 10.20 30.60 -2.75
C ASN A 3 10.36 29.16 -2.24
N SER A 4 9.30 28.60 -1.63
CA SER A 4 9.28 27.21 -1.16
C SER A 4 9.37 26.22 -2.33
N LEU A 5 8.67 26.49 -3.44
CA LEU A 5 8.75 25.67 -4.65
C LEU A 5 10.14 25.73 -5.30
N ARG A 6 10.80 26.89 -5.30
CA ARG A 6 12.19 27.03 -5.77
C ARG A 6 13.18 26.26 -4.91
N VAL A 7 13.04 26.34 -3.58
CA VAL A 7 13.87 25.56 -2.66
C VAL A 7 13.63 24.07 -2.87
N MET A 8 12.38 23.61 -2.97
CA MET A 8 12.07 22.20 -3.26
C MET A 8 12.63 21.75 -4.61
N ALA A 9 12.51 22.56 -5.66
CA ALA A 9 13.07 22.23 -6.97
C ALA A 9 14.59 22.10 -6.95
N ARG A 10 15.28 22.91 -6.13
CA ARG A 10 16.73 22.87 -5.94
C ARG A 10 17.17 21.67 -5.08
N GLU A 11 16.47 21.41 -3.99
CA GLU A 11 16.86 20.40 -2.99
C GLU A 11 16.34 19.00 -3.31
N ARG A 12 15.46 18.81 -4.30
CA ARG A 12 14.88 17.49 -4.63
C ARG A 12 15.91 16.44 -5.02
N GLU A 13 17.14 16.81 -5.37
CA GLU A 13 18.25 15.89 -5.70
C GLU A 13 19.24 15.74 -4.54
N ASN A 14 19.09 16.50 -3.46
CA ASN A 14 19.92 16.44 -2.27
C ASN A 14 19.47 15.28 -1.35
N THR A 15 20.30 14.24 -1.25
CA THR A 15 19.99 13.02 -0.49
C THR A 15 19.82 13.28 1.01
N GLU A 16 20.63 14.14 1.63
CA GLU A 16 20.50 14.47 3.06
C GLU A 16 19.18 15.17 3.35
N TRP A 17 18.77 16.06 2.45
CA TRP A 17 17.48 16.74 2.55
C TRP A 17 16.31 15.75 2.37
N GLN A 18 16.39 14.86 1.37
CA GLN A 18 15.40 13.81 1.15
C GLN A 18 15.25 12.91 2.39
N ASP A 19 16.36 12.48 3.00
CA ASP A 19 16.36 11.65 4.20
C ASP A 19 15.72 12.36 5.38
N SER A 20 16.03 13.64 5.59
CA SER A 20 15.43 14.46 6.64
C SER A 20 13.91 14.59 6.44
N VAL A 21 13.46 14.92 5.23
CA VAL A 21 12.03 15.03 4.92
C VAL A 21 11.32 13.68 5.08
N GLY A 22 11.93 12.60 4.59
CA GLY A 22 11.42 11.24 4.71
C GLY A 22 11.27 10.80 6.16
N LEU A 23 12.28 11.02 6.99
CA LEU A 23 12.26 10.66 8.42
C LEU A 23 11.17 11.42 9.18
N ASN A 24 11.02 12.73 8.93
CA ASN A 24 9.96 13.52 9.54
C ASN A 24 8.57 13.03 9.13
N ALA A 25 8.37 12.66 7.86
CA ALA A 25 7.11 12.11 7.39
C ALA A 25 6.82 10.70 7.96
N LEU A 26 7.86 9.88 8.18
CA LEU A 26 7.72 8.58 8.85
C LEU A 26 7.32 8.74 10.32
N LEU A 27 7.93 9.67 11.05
CA LEU A 27 7.54 9.99 12.43
C LEU A 27 6.08 10.42 12.48
N LEU A 28 5.66 11.30 11.56
CA LEU A 28 4.28 11.71 11.50
C LEU A 28 3.34 10.53 11.22
N THR A 29 3.68 9.69 10.24
CA THR A 29 2.96 8.45 9.90
C THR A 29 2.76 7.56 11.14
N TYR A 30 3.80 7.40 11.95
CA TYR A 30 3.73 6.64 13.19
C TYR A 30 2.70 7.23 14.16
N TYR A 31 2.74 8.55 14.40
CA TYR A 31 1.81 9.22 15.31
C TYR A 31 0.37 9.18 14.79
N VAL A 32 0.12 9.52 13.52
CA VAL A 32 -1.27 9.54 13.00
C VAL A 32 -1.85 8.13 12.82
N GLY A 33 -1.01 7.12 12.62
CA GLY A 33 -1.44 5.73 12.40
C GLY A 33 -1.56 4.87 13.66
N ASN A 34 -0.93 5.25 14.77
CA ASN A 34 -0.92 4.46 16.02
C ASN A 34 -1.41 5.22 17.26
N ALA A 35 -1.63 6.54 17.19
CA ALA A 35 -2.21 7.28 18.29
C ALA A 35 -3.71 6.96 18.45
N ASN A 36 -4.23 7.17 19.66
CA ASN A 36 -5.68 7.12 19.90
C ASN A 36 -6.40 8.26 19.14
N ALA A 37 -7.73 8.14 19.01
CA ALA A 37 -8.56 9.11 18.29
C ALA A 37 -8.32 10.56 18.72
N PHE A 38 -8.27 10.82 20.03
CA PHE A 38 -8.05 12.15 20.58
C PHE A 38 -6.70 12.74 20.15
N SER A 39 -5.62 11.99 20.35
CA SER A 39 -4.27 12.41 19.99
C SER A 39 -4.09 12.60 18.48
N ALA A 40 -4.74 11.77 17.66
CA ALA A 40 -4.66 11.89 16.21
C ALA A 40 -5.34 13.18 15.69
N GLN A 41 -6.49 13.54 16.27
CA GLN A 41 -7.16 14.81 15.98
C GLN A 41 -6.33 16.00 16.44
N GLU A 42 -5.77 15.97 17.65
CA GLU A 42 -4.93 17.05 18.18
C GLU A 42 -3.68 17.30 17.32
N VAL A 43 -3.02 16.23 16.88
CA VAL A 43 -1.88 16.32 15.94
C VAL A 43 -2.32 16.95 14.62
N GLY A 44 -3.47 16.54 14.07
CA GLY A 44 -4.03 17.12 12.84
C GLY A 44 -4.30 18.62 12.96
N GLU A 45 -4.94 19.05 14.04
CA GLU A 45 -5.18 20.48 14.31
C GLU A 45 -3.90 21.29 14.47
N ARG A 46 -2.87 20.71 15.11
CA ARG A 46 -1.55 21.36 15.23
C ARG A 46 -0.90 21.51 13.86
N LEU A 47 -0.93 20.47 13.02
CA LEU A 47 -0.39 20.51 11.65
C LEU A 47 -1.02 21.61 10.79
N VAL A 48 -2.34 21.82 10.92
CA VAL A 48 -3.06 22.89 10.23
C VAL A 48 -2.61 24.26 10.75
N ARG A 49 -2.54 24.44 12.07
CA ARG A 49 -2.18 25.73 12.70
C ARG A 49 -0.75 26.19 12.45
N THR A 50 0.21 25.26 12.43
CA THR A 50 1.64 25.60 12.29
C THR A 50 2.08 25.83 10.83
N GLY A 51 1.21 25.54 9.86
CA GLY A 51 1.57 25.58 8.44
C GLY A 51 2.38 24.37 7.97
N CYS A 52 2.69 23.41 8.86
CA CYS A 52 3.36 22.16 8.49
C CYS A 52 2.57 21.38 7.45
N LEU A 53 1.23 21.33 7.56
CA LEU A 53 0.38 20.67 6.56
C LEU A 53 0.52 21.32 5.18
N ARG A 54 0.58 22.66 5.12
CA ARG A 54 0.76 23.38 3.87
C ARG A 54 2.11 23.06 3.22
N ALA A 55 3.18 22.97 4.01
CA ALA A 55 4.49 22.58 3.51
C ALA A 55 4.48 21.14 2.97
N MET A 56 3.84 20.22 3.69
CA MET A 56 3.73 18.81 3.30
C MET A 56 2.92 18.60 2.02
N VAL A 57 1.80 19.32 1.86
CA VAL A 57 1.01 19.30 0.62
C VAL A 57 1.83 19.84 -0.56
N ASN A 58 2.58 20.92 -0.37
CA ASN A 58 3.46 21.43 -1.44
C ASN A 58 4.59 20.44 -1.79
N LEU A 59 5.19 19.79 -0.79
CA LEU A 59 6.16 18.74 -1.01
C LEU A 59 5.55 17.59 -1.82
N PHE A 60 4.38 17.11 -1.40
CA PHE A 60 3.64 16.09 -2.15
C PHE A 60 3.43 16.52 -3.61
N ILE A 61 2.84 17.69 -3.87
CA ILE A 61 2.59 18.16 -5.24
C ILE A 61 3.89 18.16 -6.07
N ALA A 62 5.00 18.61 -5.49
CA ALA A 62 6.28 18.76 -6.18
C ALA A 62 7.04 17.44 -6.37
N THR A 63 6.88 16.46 -5.48
CA THR A 63 7.74 15.26 -5.41
C THR A 63 6.98 13.94 -5.49
N ARG A 64 5.65 13.95 -5.66
CA ARG A 64 4.78 12.75 -5.59
C ARG A 64 5.18 11.57 -6.47
N THR A 65 6.01 11.71 -7.49
CA THR A 65 6.49 10.57 -8.31
C THR A 65 7.83 10.01 -7.84
N LEU A 66 8.53 10.72 -6.97
CA LEU A 66 9.87 10.35 -6.50
C LEU A 66 9.79 9.27 -5.41
N PRO A 67 10.74 8.32 -5.36
CA PRO A 67 10.71 7.22 -4.39
C PRO A 67 10.68 7.67 -2.92
N PHE A 68 11.50 8.67 -2.55
CA PHE A 68 11.56 9.17 -1.17
C PHE A 68 10.25 9.80 -0.69
N ALA A 69 9.40 10.25 -1.63
CA ALA A 69 8.12 10.88 -1.32
C ALA A 69 7.08 9.88 -0.80
N GLU A 70 7.36 8.58 -0.80
CA GLU A 70 6.45 7.57 -0.26
C GLU A 70 6.06 7.87 1.19
N ALA A 71 7.02 8.26 2.04
CA ALA A 71 6.72 8.64 3.41
C ALA A 71 5.75 9.83 3.49
N ILE A 72 5.88 10.79 2.57
CA ILE A 72 5.01 11.98 2.49
C ILE A 72 3.61 11.59 2.02
N ARG A 73 3.51 10.77 0.96
CA ARG A 73 2.23 10.25 0.44
C ARG A 73 1.46 9.52 1.56
N ARG A 74 2.13 8.61 2.28
CA ARG A 74 1.55 7.86 3.40
C ARG A 74 1.15 8.77 4.56
N ALA A 75 2.01 9.71 4.96
CA ALA A 75 1.74 10.61 6.07
C ALA A 75 0.49 11.47 5.81
N LEU A 76 0.39 12.06 4.62
CA LEU A 76 -0.78 12.84 4.22
C LEU A 76 -2.05 11.99 4.17
N LEU A 77 -1.98 10.82 3.53
CA LEU A 77 -3.12 9.91 3.40
C LEU A 77 -3.67 9.49 4.77
N LEU A 78 -2.79 9.06 5.68
CA LEU A 78 -3.18 8.63 7.02
C LEU A 78 -3.68 9.80 7.87
N ALA A 79 -3.08 10.99 7.75
CA ALA A 79 -3.54 12.18 8.45
C ALA A 79 -4.96 12.59 8.00
N CYS A 80 -5.29 12.45 6.71
CA CYS A 80 -6.66 12.67 6.20
C CYS A 80 -7.68 11.68 6.78
N PHE A 81 -7.30 10.40 6.96
CA PHE A 81 -8.16 9.42 7.63
C PHE A 81 -8.34 9.71 9.11
N SER A 82 -7.28 10.13 9.79
CA SER A 82 -7.26 10.28 11.24
C SER A 82 -7.77 11.63 11.76
N SER A 83 -7.82 12.67 10.92
CA SER A 83 -8.21 14.03 11.36
C SER A 83 -9.15 14.74 10.40
N ASP A 84 -10.26 15.25 10.93
CA ASP A 84 -11.22 16.06 10.16
C ASP A 84 -10.61 17.39 9.73
N ALA A 85 -9.76 18.00 10.56
CA ALA A 85 -9.10 19.26 10.25
C ALA A 85 -8.15 19.10 9.05
N VAL A 86 -7.42 17.99 8.98
CA VAL A 86 -6.52 17.68 7.86
C VAL A 86 -7.32 17.39 6.59
N TYR A 87 -8.34 16.54 6.68
CA TYR A 87 -9.25 16.28 5.55
C TYR A 87 -9.84 17.60 5.00
N ASN A 88 -10.42 18.43 5.86
CA ASN A 88 -11.08 19.68 5.46
C ASN A 88 -10.10 20.63 4.76
N PHE A 89 -8.84 20.65 5.19
CA PHE A 89 -7.82 21.45 4.52
C PHE A 89 -7.47 20.86 3.14
N VAL A 90 -7.11 19.57 3.07
CA VAL A 90 -6.61 18.94 1.84
C VAL A 90 -7.68 18.89 0.75
N SER A 91 -8.94 18.63 1.10
CA SER A 91 -10.06 18.61 0.15
C SER A 91 -10.36 19.98 -0.47
N GLN A 92 -9.81 21.06 0.08
CA GLN A 92 -9.95 22.42 -0.42
C GLN A 92 -8.73 22.94 -1.19
N VAL A 93 -7.73 22.09 -1.47
CA VAL A 93 -6.53 22.47 -2.24
C VAL A 93 -6.62 21.91 -3.67
N PRO A 94 -7.06 22.70 -4.68
CA PRO A 94 -7.29 22.18 -6.03
C PRO A 94 -6.05 21.54 -6.65
N THR A 95 -4.87 22.14 -6.45
CA THR A 95 -3.61 21.61 -6.99
C THR A 95 -3.21 20.27 -6.37
N ALA A 96 -3.65 19.96 -5.14
CA ALA A 96 -3.45 18.65 -4.53
C ALA A 96 -4.43 17.62 -5.13
N LEU A 97 -5.67 18.04 -5.39
CA LEU A 97 -6.67 17.20 -6.06
C LEU A 97 -6.26 16.88 -7.50
N ASP A 98 -5.79 17.86 -8.26
CA ASP A 98 -5.26 17.68 -9.61
C ASP A 98 -4.03 16.74 -9.63
N ALA A 99 -3.18 16.83 -8.61
CA ALA A 99 -2.03 15.93 -8.48
C ALA A 99 -2.45 14.46 -8.25
N LEU A 100 -3.61 14.22 -7.64
CA LEU A 100 -4.16 12.89 -7.36
C LEU A 100 -4.90 12.28 -8.54
N THR A 101 -5.25 13.05 -9.56
CA THR A 101 -5.86 12.56 -10.81
C THR A 101 -4.82 12.25 -11.90
N ALA A 102 -3.52 12.45 -11.59
CA ALA A 102 -2.44 12.19 -12.51
C ALA A 102 -2.27 10.69 -12.83
N ALA A 103 -1.72 10.39 -14.01
CA ALA A 103 -1.62 9.02 -14.54
C ALA A 103 -0.85 8.06 -13.63
N GLU A 104 0.11 8.55 -12.83
CA GLU A 104 0.81 7.72 -11.87
C GLU A 104 -0.11 7.09 -10.81
N PHE A 105 -1.28 7.67 -10.52
CA PHE A 105 -2.27 7.14 -9.58
C PHE A 105 -3.34 6.27 -10.26
N ALA A 106 -3.35 6.12 -11.59
CA ALA A 106 -4.30 5.26 -12.29
C ALA A 106 -4.11 3.76 -11.94
N GLU A 107 -5.03 2.90 -12.37
CA GLU A 107 -5.04 1.46 -12.08
C GLU A 107 -3.78 0.73 -12.55
N ASP A 108 -3.27 1.13 -13.71
CA ASP A 108 -2.01 0.67 -14.33
C ASP A 108 -0.80 1.56 -13.95
N GLY A 109 -1.03 2.57 -13.12
CA GLY A 109 -0.01 3.53 -12.69
C GLY A 109 0.93 2.98 -11.62
N MET A 110 2.13 3.54 -11.55
CA MET A 110 3.15 3.14 -10.56
C MET A 110 2.72 3.37 -9.09
N LEU A 111 1.72 4.21 -8.84
CA LEU A 111 1.13 4.53 -7.54
C LEU A 111 -0.33 4.08 -7.44
N ALA A 112 -0.76 3.09 -8.23
CA ALA A 112 -2.14 2.58 -8.24
C ALA A 112 -2.69 2.28 -6.83
N GLY A 113 -1.85 1.77 -5.93
CA GLY A 113 -2.23 1.54 -4.53
C GLY A 113 -2.66 2.79 -3.76
N HIS A 114 -1.99 3.92 -4.00
CA HIS A 114 -2.41 5.21 -3.45
C HIS A 114 -3.67 5.71 -4.15
N GLY A 115 -3.76 5.57 -5.47
CA GLY A 115 -4.93 5.95 -6.27
C GLY A 115 -6.22 5.24 -5.83
N ALA A 116 -6.11 3.97 -5.46
CA ALA A 116 -7.22 3.18 -4.93
C ALA A 116 -7.77 3.73 -3.60
N ILE A 117 -6.91 4.32 -2.75
CA ILE A 117 -7.25 4.65 -1.35
C ILE A 117 -7.56 6.13 -1.15
N TRP A 118 -6.95 7.04 -1.93
CA TRP A 118 -7.16 8.48 -1.82
C TRP A 118 -8.62 8.94 -1.90
N PRO A 119 -9.47 8.40 -2.80
CA PRO A 119 -10.90 8.70 -2.84
C PRO A 119 -11.60 8.52 -1.49
N ALA A 120 -11.26 7.44 -0.76
CA ALA A 120 -11.83 7.18 0.57
C ALA A 120 -11.33 8.17 1.63
N ALA A 121 -10.05 8.54 1.59
CA ALA A 121 -9.49 9.55 2.49
C ALA A 121 -10.11 10.94 2.26
N LEU A 122 -10.44 11.25 1.00
CA LEU A 122 -11.12 12.48 0.57
C LEU A 122 -12.64 12.38 0.62
N ARG A 123 -13.19 11.26 1.11
CA ARG A 123 -14.64 11.06 1.33
C ARG A 123 -15.45 11.32 0.06
N GLN A 124 -14.91 10.91 -1.08
CA GLN A 124 -15.63 10.95 -2.35
C GLN A 124 -16.78 9.94 -2.33
N ASP A 125 -17.91 10.27 -2.95
CA ASP A 125 -19.13 9.46 -2.90
C ASP A 125 -18.94 8.07 -3.55
N ASP A 126 -18.04 7.96 -4.52
CA ASP A 126 -17.74 6.74 -5.26
C ASP A 126 -16.52 5.97 -4.71
N ALA A 127 -15.98 6.37 -3.55
CA ALA A 127 -14.73 5.84 -3.01
C ALA A 127 -14.68 4.31 -2.91
N ASP A 128 -15.74 3.69 -2.38
CA ASP A 128 -15.83 2.23 -2.25
C ASP A 128 -15.83 1.54 -3.62
N THR A 129 -16.53 2.12 -4.60
CA THR A 129 -16.62 1.58 -5.96
C THR A 129 -15.27 1.71 -6.67
N THR A 130 -14.61 2.86 -6.54
CA THR A 130 -13.27 3.09 -7.10
C THR A 130 -12.26 2.14 -6.47
N MET A 131 -12.23 2.02 -5.14
CA MET A 131 -11.31 1.10 -4.47
C MET A 131 -11.56 -0.37 -4.86
N SER A 132 -12.83 -0.80 -4.95
CA SER A 132 -13.18 -2.13 -5.46
C SER A 132 -12.66 -2.37 -6.87
N ARG A 133 -12.79 -1.39 -7.77
CA ARG A 133 -12.33 -1.50 -9.16
C ARG A 133 -10.82 -1.70 -9.26
N TYR A 134 -10.03 -0.98 -8.47
CA TYR A 134 -8.57 -1.19 -8.39
C TYR A 134 -8.22 -2.59 -7.87
N PHE A 135 -8.93 -3.09 -6.85
CA PHE A 135 -8.70 -4.44 -6.36
C PHE A 135 -9.11 -5.51 -7.37
N ASP A 136 -10.19 -5.30 -8.10
CA ASP A 136 -10.59 -6.19 -9.21
C ASP A 136 -9.53 -6.18 -10.32
N TYR A 137 -9.00 -5.01 -10.69
CA TYR A 137 -7.87 -4.89 -11.63
C TYR A 137 -6.66 -5.72 -11.17
N PHE A 138 -6.23 -5.59 -9.91
CA PHE A 138 -5.12 -6.40 -9.38
C PHE A 138 -5.43 -7.90 -9.39
N ALA A 139 -6.68 -8.30 -9.12
CA ALA A 139 -7.10 -9.69 -9.14
C ALA A 139 -7.04 -10.29 -10.55
N GLU A 140 -7.37 -9.50 -11.58
CA GLU A 140 -7.33 -9.89 -13.00
C GLU A 140 -5.90 -9.93 -13.55
N HIS A 141 -4.99 -9.14 -12.99
CA HIS A 141 -3.61 -8.99 -13.46
C HIS A 141 -2.57 -9.64 -12.52
N MET A 142 -2.95 -10.72 -11.81
CA MET A 142 -1.98 -11.52 -11.03
C MET A 142 -0.86 -12.13 -11.89
N ASP A 143 -1.09 -12.13 -13.21
CA ASP A 143 -0.21 -12.08 -14.37
C ASP A 143 1.10 -11.31 -14.38
N ASP A 144 0.95 -10.07 -13.95
CA ASP A 144 1.83 -8.97 -14.24
C ASP A 144 2.63 -8.66 -12.98
N GLU A 145 3.95 -8.63 -13.13
CA GLU A 145 4.84 -8.34 -12.01
C GLU A 145 4.57 -6.94 -11.44
N HIS A 146 4.24 -5.96 -12.28
CA HIS A 146 3.94 -4.61 -11.81
C HIS A 146 2.67 -4.57 -10.97
N ALA A 147 1.58 -5.20 -11.43
CA ALA A 147 0.34 -5.32 -10.67
C ALA A 147 0.53 -6.10 -9.35
N VAL A 148 1.29 -7.20 -9.36
CA VAL A 148 1.60 -7.98 -8.15
C VAL A 148 2.38 -7.15 -7.14
N MET A 149 3.43 -6.44 -7.56
CA MET A 149 4.23 -5.57 -6.69
C MET A 149 3.41 -4.38 -6.17
N ALA A 150 2.56 -3.78 -7.01
CA ALA A 150 1.64 -2.73 -6.60
C ALA A 150 0.68 -3.23 -5.51
N LEU A 151 0.07 -4.40 -5.70
CA LEU A 151 -0.81 -5.03 -4.70
C LEU A 151 -0.06 -5.34 -3.40
N GLN A 152 1.15 -5.91 -3.47
CA GLN A 152 1.99 -6.20 -2.31
C GLN A 152 2.26 -4.96 -1.46
N ASN A 153 2.52 -3.82 -2.09
CA ASN A 153 2.74 -2.53 -1.41
C ASN A 153 1.44 -1.89 -0.91
N THR A 154 0.33 -2.13 -1.61
CA THR A 154 -0.99 -1.57 -1.28
C THR A 154 -1.57 -2.17 0.00
N LEU A 155 -1.43 -3.48 0.23
CA LEU A 155 -2.08 -4.13 1.37
C LEU A 155 -1.60 -3.64 2.75
N PRO A 156 -0.29 -3.44 3.01
CA PRO A 156 0.18 -2.81 4.24
C PRO A 156 -0.32 -1.37 4.40
N LEU A 157 -0.41 -0.60 3.30
CA LEU A 157 -0.95 0.75 3.31
C LEU A 157 -2.45 0.73 3.68
N LEU A 158 -3.22 -0.16 3.06
CA LEU A 158 -4.64 -0.34 3.33
C LEU A 158 -4.88 -0.71 4.80
N ARG A 159 -4.06 -1.59 5.37
CA ARG A 159 -4.10 -1.94 6.81
C ARG A 159 -3.86 -0.71 7.69
N ALA A 160 -2.88 0.12 7.35
CA ALA A 160 -2.59 1.35 8.10
C ALA A 160 -3.75 2.35 8.00
N CYS A 161 -4.33 2.52 6.80
CA CYS A 161 -5.47 3.39 6.57
C CYS A 161 -6.71 2.94 7.35
N ALA A 162 -7.00 1.63 7.38
CA ALA A 162 -8.10 1.09 8.17
C ALA A 162 -7.96 1.34 9.69
N ARG A 163 -6.73 1.33 10.22
CA ARG A 163 -6.47 1.71 11.62
C ARG A 163 -6.67 3.20 11.86
N ALA A 164 -6.10 4.04 10.99
CA ALA A 164 -6.27 5.49 11.01
C ALA A 164 -7.75 5.90 10.93
N SER A 165 -8.53 5.25 10.05
CA SER A 165 -9.93 5.57 9.83
C SER A 165 -10.82 5.22 11.03
N ARG A 166 -10.47 4.18 11.80
CA ARG A 166 -11.14 3.87 13.09
C ARG A 166 -10.91 5.00 14.11
N ALA A 167 -9.71 5.55 14.18
CA ALA A 167 -9.42 6.71 15.02
C ALA A 167 -10.23 7.95 14.58
N GLY A 168 -10.47 8.12 13.28
CA GLY A 168 -11.34 9.14 12.71
C GLY A 168 -12.85 8.83 12.77
N GLY A 169 -13.27 7.70 13.36
CA GLY A 169 -14.68 7.32 13.49
C GLY A 169 -15.37 6.91 12.16
N ARG A 170 -14.60 6.65 11.09
CA ARG A 170 -15.11 6.27 9.76
C ARG A 170 -14.44 4.98 9.30
N PRO A 171 -15.01 3.80 9.59
CA PRO A 171 -14.37 2.54 9.23
C PRO A 171 -14.22 2.40 7.71
N LEU A 172 -13.03 2.03 7.25
CA LEU A 172 -12.75 1.79 5.82
C LEU A 172 -13.38 0.48 5.31
N TYR A 173 -13.65 -0.44 6.22
CA TYR A 173 -14.25 -1.73 5.91
C TYR A 173 -15.65 -1.81 6.47
N VAL A 174 -16.58 -2.18 5.60
CA VAL A 174 -17.92 -2.61 5.98
C VAL A 174 -18.03 -4.09 5.63
N GLU A 175 -18.51 -4.90 6.58
CA GLU A 175 -18.73 -6.33 6.36
C GLU A 175 -19.71 -6.53 5.19
N GLY A 176 -19.36 -7.39 4.22
CA GLY A 176 -20.15 -7.59 3.00
C GLY A 176 -20.13 -6.41 2.01
N GLY A 177 -19.43 -5.31 2.33
CA GLY A 177 -19.31 -4.14 1.46
C GLY A 177 -18.55 -4.42 0.14
N PRO A 178 -18.58 -3.49 -0.82
CA PRO A 178 -17.89 -3.63 -2.11
C PRO A 178 -16.40 -3.92 -1.94
N VAL A 179 -15.70 -3.17 -1.09
CA VAL A 179 -14.27 -3.31 -0.84
C VAL A 179 -13.94 -4.68 -0.26
N THR A 180 -14.69 -5.11 0.75
CA THR A 180 -14.53 -6.45 1.37
C THR A 180 -14.72 -7.57 0.36
N ARG A 181 -15.72 -7.48 -0.52
CA ARG A 181 -15.96 -8.46 -1.58
C ARG A 181 -14.85 -8.46 -2.64
N ALA A 182 -14.32 -7.28 -3.00
CA ALA A 182 -13.19 -7.19 -3.91
C ALA A 182 -11.93 -7.82 -3.31
N LEU A 183 -11.61 -7.55 -2.04
CA LEU A 183 -10.49 -8.20 -1.34
C LEU A 183 -10.65 -9.73 -1.28
N GLN A 184 -11.87 -10.24 -1.07
CA GLN A 184 -12.15 -11.68 -1.15
C GLN A 184 -11.88 -12.26 -2.54
N ARG A 185 -12.22 -11.54 -3.61
CA ARG A 185 -11.88 -11.93 -4.99
C ARG A 185 -10.37 -11.92 -5.23
N VAL A 186 -9.67 -10.87 -4.78
CA VAL A 186 -8.19 -10.83 -4.84
C VAL A 186 -7.60 -12.02 -4.11
N TYR A 187 -8.10 -12.38 -2.93
CA TYR A 187 -7.62 -13.53 -2.16
C TYR A 187 -7.84 -14.86 -2.90
N ALA A 188 -9.01 -15.06 -3.51
CA ALA A 188 -9.28 -16.22 -4.34
C ALA A 188 -8.31 -16.31 -5.53
N LYS A 189 -8.13 -15.20 -6.27
CA LYS A 189 -7.19 -15.13 -7.41
C LYS A 189 -5.73 -15.32 -7.01
N THR A 190 -5.35 -14.78 -5.87
CA THR A 190 -4.00 -15.01 -5.31
C THR A 190 -3.79 -16.48 -4.99
N THR A 191 -4.79 -17.15 -4.41
CA THR A 191 -4.72 -18.59 -4.10
C THR A 191 -4.61 -19.44 -5.38
N GLU A 192 -5.39 -19.13 -6.41
CA GLU A 192 -5.26 -19.74 -7.74
C GLU A 192 -3.85 -19.56 -8.31
N ALA A 193 -3.29 -18.36 -8.21
CA ALA A 193 -1.94 -18.04 -8.68
C ALA A 193 -0.84 -18.79 -7.90
N VAL A 194 -0.97 -18.96 -6.57
CA VAL A 194 -0.05 -19.79 -5.77
C VAL A 194 -0.06 -21.25 -6.25
N LEU A 195 -1.25 -21.81 -6.52
CA LEU A 195 -1.37 -23.19 -7.00
C LEU A 195 -0.76 -23.35 -8.39
N SER A 196 -1.02 -22.39 -9.29
CA SER A 196 -0.46 -22.36 -10.65
C SER A 196 1.07 -22.28 -10.64
N THR A 197 1.65 -21.33 -9.89
CA THR A 197 3.11 -21.18 -9.77
C THR A 197 3.77 -22.41 -9.14
N THR A 198 3.11 -23.06 -8.17
CA THR A 198 3.59 -24.31 -7.57
C THR A 198 3.61 -25.46 -8.58
N ARG A 199 2.59 -25.55 -9.44
CA ARG A 199 2.53 -26.54 -10.52
C ARG A 199 3.65 -26.31 -11.54
N VAL A 200 3.81 -25.08 -12.04
CA VAL A 200 4.87 -24.70 -12.98
C VAL A 200 6.26 -25.01 -12.40
N ARG A 201 6.49 -24.68 -11.12
CA ARG A 201 7.72 -25.04 -10.41
C ARG A 201 7.97 -26.55 -10.38
N ASN A 202 6.94 -27.35 -10.12
CA ASN A 202 7.06 -28.80 -10.08
C ASN A 202 7.34 -29.39 -11.48
N GLU A 203 6.71 -28.85 -12.51
CA GLU A 203 6.95 -29.23 -13.91
C GLU A 203 8.39 -28.89 -14.35
N LEU A 204 8.86 -27.68 -14.06
CA LEU A 204 10.27 -27.27 -14.25
C LEU A 204 11.22 -28.19 -13.48
N ARG A 205 10.95 -28.45 -12.20
CA ARG A 205 11.79 -29.36 -11.39
C ARG A 205 11.86 -30.77 -11.99
N ASN A 206 10.73 -31.28 -12.49
CA ASN A 206 10.66 -32.62 -13.08
C ASN A 206 11.30 -32.67 -14.47
N ALA A 207 11.27 -31.59 -15.25
CA ALA A 207 11.93 -31.47 -16.55
C ALA A 207 13.45 -31.31 -16.44
N THR A 208 13.95 -30.70 -15.35
CA THR A 208 15.39 -30.50 -15.10
C THR A 208 16.03 -31.65 -14.31
N LEU A 209 15.25 -32.63 -13.84
CA LEU A 209 15.79 -33.89 -13.32
C LEU A 209 16.22 -34.74 -14.52
N PRO A 210 17.50 -35.16 -14.63
CA PRO A 210 17.86 -36.19 -15.60
C PRO A 210 16.95 -37.40 -15.35
N GLN A 211 16.44 -38.02 -16.41
CA GLN A 211 15.97 -39.40 -16.30
C GLN A 211 17.18 -40.18 -15.78
N VAL A 212 17.12 -40.61 -14.51
CA VAL A 212 18.09 -41.52 -13.95
C VAL A 212 17.78 -42.86 -14.60
N ASP A 213 18.46 -43.16 -15.70
CA ASP A 213 18.71 -44.56 -16.05
C ASP A 213 19.51 -45.15 -14.88
N ASP A 214 19.06 -46.30 -14.38
CA ASP A 214 19.38 -46.90 -13.08
C ASP A 214 20.85 -47.35 -12.88
N ASP A 215 21.81 -46.85 -13.67
CA ASP A 215 23.20 -47.32 -13.63
C ASP A 215 24.19 -46.15 -13.44
N ASP A 216 24.47 -45.79 -12.17
CA ASP A 216 25.80 -45.45 -11.63
C ASP A 216 25.67 -44.62 -10.33
N GLU A 217 25.86 -45.27 -9.18
CA GLU A 217 25.75 -44.68 -7.83
C GLU A 217 26.78 -43.58 -7.49
N ASP A 218 27.77 -43.30 -8.34
CA ASP A 218 28.96 -42.51 -7.95
C ASP A 218 29.04 -41.06 -8.47
N LYS A 219 27.97 -40.50 -9.03
CA LYS A 219 27.96 -39.08 -9.47
C LYS A 219 26.84 -38.24 -8.85
N LYS A 220 26.72 -38.26 -7.52
CA LYS A 220 26.06 -37.17 -6.78
C LYS A 220 26.96 -35.92 -6.75
N LYS A 221 27.24 -35.32 -7.91
CA LYS A 221 27.74 -33.94 -7.95
C LYS A 221 26.56 -33.00 -7.72
N ASN A 222 26.74 -32.06 -6.79
CA ASN A 222 25.89 -30.90 -6.58
C ASN A 222 25.54 -30.24 -7.93
N VAL A 223 24.39 -30.59 -8.49
CA VAL A 223 23.77 -29.82 -9.56
C VAL A 223 23.02 -28.69 -8.86
N GLU A 224 23.66 -27.53 -8.74
CA GLU A 224 22.94 -26.29 -8.42
C GLU A 224 21.80 -26.15 -9.44
N ARG A 225 20.57 -26.24 -8.93
CA ARG A 225 19.36 -26.21 -9.77
C ARG A 225 19.19 -24.80 -10.32
N PRO A 226 19.09 -24.62 -11.65
CA PRO A 226 18.69 -23.35 -12.23
C PRO A 226 17.18 -23.20 -12.02
N VAL A 227 16.76 -22.76 -10.83
CA VAL A 227 15.41 -22.21 -10.66
C VAL A 227 15.47 -20.83 -11.31
N ALA A 228 14.67 -20.58 -12.34
CA ALA A 228 14.56 -19.27 -12.95
C ALA A 228 14.26 -18.23 -11.84
N PRO A 229 15.20 -17.31 -11.52
CA PRO A 229 15.09 -16.44 -10.34
C PRO A 229 13.80 -15.62 -10.30
N ASP A 230 13.26 -15.30 -11.47
CA ASP A 230 12.08 -14.45 -11.63
C ASP A 230 10.77 -15.18 -11.22
N VAL A 231 10.71 -16.51 -11.43
CA VAL A 231 9.54 -17.31 -11.03
C VAL A 231 9.45 -17.45 -9.52
N GLU A 232 10.59 -17.58 -8.83
CA GLU A 232 10.60 -17.72 -7.37
C GLU A 232 10.32 -16.37 -6.68
N LYS A 233 10.91 -15.27 -7.16
CA LYS A 233 10.62 -13.91 -6.65
C LYS A 233 9.13 -13.58 -6.76
N ARG A 234 8.52 -13.81 -7.93
CA ARG A 234 7.09 -13.58 -8.11
C ARG A 234 6.24 -14.46 -7.20
N ARG A 235 6.60 -15.73 -7.03
CA ARG A 235 5.91 -16.64 -6.11
C ARG A 235 5.98 -16.16 -4.67
N GLU A 236 7.14 -15.70 -4.20
CA GLU A 236 7.31 -15.13 -2.86
C GLU A 236 6.38 -13.93 -2.65
N CYS A 237 6.31 -13.00 -3.63
CA CYS A 237 5.39 -11.87 -3.57
C CYS A 237 3.92 -12.31 -3.49
N ILE A 238 3.49 -13.26 -4.33
CA ILE A 238 2.11 -13.79 -4.32
C ILE A 238 1.78 -14.49 -2.99
N VAL A 239 2.73 -15.24 -2.42
CA VAL A 239 2.55 -15.88 -1.11
C VAL A 239 2.41 -14.84 0.01
N ASP A 240 3.21 -13.77 -0.02
CA ASP A 240 3.13 -12.69 0.96
C ASP A 240 1.82 -11.88 0.85
N ILE A 241 1.34 -11.65 -0.38
CA ILE A 241 0.02 -11.08 -0.65
C ILE A 241 -1.08 -11.96 -0.04
N SER A 242 -1.04 -13.27 -0.29
CA SER A 242 -2.02 -14.23 0.25
C SER A 242 -2.05 -14.20 1.79
N ARG A 243 -0.87 -14.20 2.42
CA ARG A 243 -0.76 -14.09 3.89
C ARG A 243 -1.36 -12.79 4.42
N THR A 244 -1.09 -11.68 3.75
CA THR A 244 -1.57 -10.36 4.17
C THR A 244 -3.08 -10.22 4.00
N LEU A 245 -3.62 -10.69 2.87
CA LEU A 245 -5.06 -10.73 2.61
C LEU A 245 -5.80 -11.59 3.64
N LYS A 246 -5.23 -12.76 4.00
CA LYS A 246 -5.82 -13.60 5.04
C LYS A 246 -5.98 -12.83 6.36
N VAL A 247 -4.97 -12.07 6.78
CA VAL A 247 -5.04 -11.24 7.99
C VAL A 247 -6.05 -10.09 7.86
N LEU A 248 -6.20 -9.50 6.67
CA LEU A 248 -7.12 -8.39 6.42
C LEU A 248 -8.59 -8.84 6.34
N ILE A 249 -8.85 -10.02 5.80
CA ILE A 249 -10.20 -10.54 5.54
C ILE A 249 -10.70 -11.40 6.70
N SER A 250 -9.81 -12.04 7.46
CA SER A 250 -10.22 -12.70 8.70
C SER A 250 -10.81 -11.68 9.67
N PRO A 251 -11.97 -11.96 10.29
CA PRO A 251 -12.49 -11.12 11.35
C PRO A 251 -11.40 -10.97 12.41
N SER A 252 -10.92 -9.76 12.64
CA SER A 252 -9.96 -9.53 13.70
C SER A 252 -10.63 -9.80 15.05
N ASP A 253 -10.07 -10.73 15.83
CA ASP A 253 -10.36 -10.94 17.26
C ASP A 253 -10.10 -9.69 18.14
N ASP A 254 -9.77 -8.54 17.55
CA ASP A 254 -9.64 -7.24 18.23
C ASP A 254 -10.94 -6.80 18.92
N ALA A 255 -12.09 -7.43 18.63
CA ALA A 255 -13.32 -7.26 19.40
C ALA A 255 -13.28 -7.90 20.80
N VAL A 256 -12.31 -8.78 21.08
CA VAL A 256 -12.20 -9.51 22.36
C VAL A 256 -11.25 -8.82 23.34
N ALA A 257 -10.31 -7.99 22.87
CA ALA A 257 -9.35 -7.28 23.74
C ALA A 257 -9.93 -6.02 24.43
N GLY A 258 -11.21 -5.71 24.22
CA GLY A 258 -11.93 -4.59 24.86
C GLY A 258 -12.81 -4.97 26.07
N ARG A 259 -12.87 -6.25 26.46
CA ARG A 259 -13.57 -6.68 27.69
C ARG A 259 -12.61 -7.39 28.63
N LYS A 260 -11.88 -6.60 29.40
CA LYS A 260 -11.48 -6.88 30.79
C LYS A 260 -10.77 -5.65 31.36
N ALA A 261 -11.58 -4.72 31.80
CA ALA A 261 -11.26 -3.82 32.89
C ALA A 261 -12.56 -3.73 33.70
N ASP A 262 -12.71 -4.66 34.63
CA ASP A 262 -13.45 -4.43 35.88
C ASP A 262 -12.49 -3.69 36.83
#